data_AF-K9UF75-F1
#
_entry.id   AF-K9UF75-F1
#
_cell.length_a   1.000
_cell.length_b   1.000
_cell.length_c   1.000
_cell.angle_alpha   90.00
_cell.angle_beta   90.00
_cell.angle_gamma   90.00
#
_symmetry.space_group_name_H-M   'P 1'
#
loop_
_entity.id
_entity.type
_entity.pdbx_description
1 polymer ?
#
loop_
_entity_poly.entity_id
_entity_poly.type
_entity_poly.pdbx_seq_one_letter_code
_entity_poly.pdbx_strand_id
1 'polypeptide(L)'
;MTQFYGYRCYDSNGTALGWFYTTNSGRACEYTNNPTDLHWAKKWRTIKGAERLFDGENSRWRVVSKGGWLKIEPMPEFKIPLTRTALKRKKWDAENPEAIRQSKAEYDRKNPVMSFRPTPELVQWLEEERWADDEKPETDAALIKRKLEKLMKMENQGY
;
A
#
# COMPACT_ATOMS: atom_id res chain seq x y z
N MET A 1 -0.94 15.77 16.79
CA MET A 1 -2.15 14.93 16.90
C MET A 1 -1.90 13.67 16.09
N THR A 2 -2.42 12.53 16.53
CA THR A 2 -2.36 11.31 15.72
C THR A 2 -3.61 11.27 14.86
N GLN A 3 -3.45 11.40 13.54
CA GLN A 3 -4.54 11.27 12.58
C GLN A 3 -4.73 9.78 12.25
N PHE A 4 -5.97 9.31 12.28
CA PHE A 4 -6.33 7.99 11.75
C PHE A 4 -6.94 8.13 10.36
N TYR A 5 -6.77 7.09 9.56
CA TYR A 5 -7.36 6.94 8.24
C TYR A 5 -8.28 5.73 8.28
N GLY A 6 -9.42 5.82 7.61
CA GLY A 6 -10.38 4.72 7.48
C GLY A 6 -10.90 4.65 6.06
N TYR A 7 -11.71 3.64 5.77
CA TYR A 7 -12.38 3.56 4.48
C TYR A 7 -13.75 4.23 4.60
N ARG A 8 -13.94 5.33 3.87
CA ARG A 8 -15.23 5.96 3.69
C ARG A 8 -16.03 5.19 2.64
N CYS A 9 -17.25 4.79 2.98
CA CYS A 9 -18.17 4.14 2.07
C CYS A 9 -18.96 5.16 1.27
N TYR A 10 -19.07 4.92 -0.03
CA TYR A 10 -19.94 5.63 -0.95
C TYR A 10 -20.94 4.65 -1.58
N ASP A 11 -22.15 5.12 -1.84
CA ASP A 11 -23.11 4.42 -2.71
C ASP A 11 -22.73 4.57 -4.19
N SER A 12 -23.50 3.93 -5.08
CA SER A 12 -23.28 4.02 -6.54
C SER A 12 -23.51 5.42 -7.12
N ASN A 13 -24.17 6.32 -6.40
CA ASN A 13 -24.44 7.69 -6.81
C ASN A 13 -23.37 8.67 -6.28
N GLY A 14 -22.42 8.21 -5.47
CA GLY A 14 -21.38 9.03 -4.85
C GLY A 14 -21.81 9.71 -3.56
N THR A 15 -22.93 9.30 -2.96
CA THR A 15 -23.33 9.75 -1.62
C THR A 15 -22.46 9.08 -0.57
N ALA A 16 -21.88 9.87 0.33
CA ALA A 16 -21.13 9.33 1.46
C ALA A 16 -22.08 8.69 2.48
N LEU A 17 -21.85 7.42 2.80
CA LEU A 17 -22.71 6.62 3.69
C LEU A 17 -22.18 6.60 5.13
N GLY A 18 -20.88 6.39 5.30
CA GLY A 18 -20.26 6.23 6.62
C GLY A 18 -18.88 5.60 6.55
N TRP A 19 -18.44 5.02 7.66
CA TRP A 19 -17.15 4.33 7.79
C TRP A 19 -17.32 2.82 7.69
N PHE A 20 -16.50 2.20 6.85
CA PHE A 20 -16.52 0.77 6.59
C PHE A 20 -16.09 -0.05 7.81
N TYR A 21 -16.80 -1.13 8.05
CA TYR A 21 -16.40 -2.17 8.98
C TYR A 21 -16.76 -3.57 8.47
N THR A 22 -16.11 -4.57 9.04
CA THR A 22 -16.47 -5.98 8.82
C THR A 22 -16.97 -6.55 10.13
N THR A 23 -18.01 -7.35 10.08
CA THR A 23 -18.52 -8.10 11.25
C THR A 23 -17.42 -9.00 11.83
N ASN A 24 -17.57 -9.42 13.10
CA ASN A 24 -16.58 -10.30 13.76
C ASN A 24 -16.33 -11.63 13.03
N SER A 25 -17.32 -12.13 12.28
CA SER A 25 -17.17 -13.33 11.43
C SER A 25 -16.35 -13.07 10.16
N GLY A 26 -16.09 -11.80 9.84
CA GLY A 26 -15.48 -11.37 8.60
C GLY A 26 -16.35 -11.63 7.36
N ARG A 27 -17.60 -12.12 7.52
CA ARG A 27 -18.46 -12.56 6.41
C ARG A 27 -19.24 -11.42 5.78
N ALA A 28 -19.72 -10.48 6.60
CA ALA A 28 -20.46 -9.31 6.14
C ALA A 28 -19.62 -8.03 6.25
N CYS A 29 -19.77 -7.18 5.25
CA CYS A 29 -19.19 -5.84 5.16
C CYS A 29 -20.31 -4.82 5.27
N GLU A 30 -20.18 -3.86 6.18
CA GLU A 30 -21.19 -2.84 6.46
C GLU A 30 -20.53 -1.47 6.66
N TYR A 31 -21.35 -0.44 6.88
CA TYR A 31 -20.88 0.89 7.23
C TYR A 31 -21.61 1.40 8.47
N THR A 32 -20.98 2.32 9.18
CA THR A 32 -21.62 3.08 10.25
C THR A 32 -21.27 4.55 10.15
N ASN A 33 -22.27 5.40 10.35
CA ASN A 33 -22.10 6.84 10.57
C ASN A 33 -22.38 7.23 12.04
N ASN A 34 -22.69 6.25 12.88
CA ASN A 34 -23.00 6.47 14.28
C ASN A 34 -21.69 6.59 15.09
N PRO A 35 -21.45 7.71 15.80
CA PRO A 35 -20.26 7.92 16.61
C PRO A 35 -19.96 6.82 17.63
N THR A 36 -20.99 6.19 18.21
CA THR A 36 -20.81 5.11 19.21
C THR A 36 -20.22 3.84 18.61
N ASP A 37 -20.49 3.60 17.33
CA ASP A 37 -20.17 2.33 16.66
C ASP A 37 -18.89 2.43 15.83
N LEU A 38 -18.27 3.62 15.79
CA LEU A 38 -17.01 3.87 15.08
C LEU A 38 -15.85 2.99 15.59
N HIS A 39 -15.96 2.41 16.79
CA HIS A 39 -14.95 1.49 17.29
C HIS A 39 -14.84 0.21 16.45
N TRP A 40 -15.90 -0.19 15.73
CA TRP A 40 -15.89 -1.29 14.77
C TRP A 40 -15.24 -0.90 13.43
N ALA A 41 -15.23 0.39 13.09
CA ALA A 41 -14.68 0.86 11.82
C ALA A 41 -13.20 0.51 11.67
N LYS A 42 -12.84 0.05 10.46
CA LYS A 42 -11.44 -0.21 10.14
C LYS A 42 -10.67 1.10 10.10
N LYS A 43 -9.57 1.16 10.84
CA LYS A 43 -8.74 2.37 10.98
C LYS A 43 -7.26 2.07 11.08
N TRP A 44 -6.46 2.96 10.51
CA TRP A 44 -5.00 2.88 10.45
C TRP A 44 -4.37 4.19 10.85
N ARG A 45 -3.14 4.13 11.37
CA ARG A 45 -2.34 5.34 11.68
C ARG A 45 -1.67 5.95 10.45
N THR A 46 -1.62 5.23 9.32
CA THR A 46 -0.95 5.64 8.09
C THR A 46 -1.78 5.27 6.86
N ILE A 47 -1.66 6.06 5.79
CA ILE A 47 -2.31 5.79 4.50
C ILE A 47 -1.82 4.46 3.93
N LYS A 48 -0.50 4.22 3.92
CA LYS A 48 0.11 2.95 3.47
C LYS A 48 -0.46 1.71 4.19
N GLY A 49 -0.77 1.84 5.47
CA GLY A 49 -1.40 0.75 6.23
C GLY A 49 -2.80 0.43 5.72
N ALA A 50 -3.56 1.47 5.35
CA ALA A 50 -4.89 1.36 4.78
C ALA A 50 -4.83 0.85 3.32
N GLU A 51 -3.85 1.24 2.51
CA GLU A 51 -3.71 0.79 1.12
C GLU A 51 -3.51 -0.73 1.00
N ARG A 52 -2.79 -1.35 1.95
CA ARG A 52 -2.42 -2.79 1.89
C ARG A 52 -3.62 -3.74 1.71
N LEU A 53 -4.79 -3.39 2.24
CA LEU A 53 -6.00 -4.21 2.17
C LEU A 53 -7.11 -3.56 1.34
N PHE A 54 -6.83 -2.39 0.75
CA PHE A 54 -7.87 -1.55 0.16
C PHE A 54 -8.58 -2.24 -1.00
N ASP A 55 -7.85 -2.82 -1.95
CA ASP A 55 -8.43 -3.39 -3.16
C ASP A 55 -9.38 -4.57 -2.85
N GLY A 56 -8.98 -5.42 -1.90
CA GLY A 56 -9.80 -6.52 -1.43
C GLY A 56 -11.10 -6.03 -0.78
N GLU A 57 -11.00 -5.06 0.13
CA GLU A 57 -12.16 -4.55 0.85
C GLU A 57 -13.09 -3.73 -0.06
N ASN A 58 -12.52 -2.95 -0.99
CA ASN A 58 -13.28 -2.17 -1.99
C ASN A 58 -14.03 -3.09 -2.95
N SER A 59 -13.42 -4.20 -3.37
CA SER A 59 -14.08 -5.21 -4.21
C SER A 59 -15.28 -5.84 -3.48
N ARG A 60 -15.12 -6.19 -2.20
CA ARG A 60 -16.22 -6.71 -1.38
C ARG A 60 -17.33 -5.69 -1.20
N TRP A 61 -16.96 -4.43 -0.94
CA TRP A 61 -17.93 -3.35 -0.79
C TRP A 61 -18.72 -3.10 -2.08
N ARG A 62 -18.08 -3.10 -3.25
CA ARG A 62 -18.74 -2.95 -4.56
C ARG A 62 -19.85 -3.99 -4.76
N VAL A 63 -19.61 -5.24 -4.36
CA VAL A 63 -20.61 -6.32 -4.46
C VAL A 63 -21.77 -6.07 -3.50
N VAL A 64 -21.50 -5.77 -2.22
CA VAL A 64 -22.54 -5.59 -1.20
C VAL A 64 -23.39 -4.33 -1.44
N SER A 65 -22.76 -3.24 -1.84
CA SER A 65 -23.41 -1.94 -2.06
C SER A 65 -24.03 -1.77 -3.45
N LYS A 66 -24.00 -2.82 -4.30
CA LYS A 66 -24.50 -2.79 -5.68
C LYS A 66 -23.86 -1.67 -6.52
N GLY A 67 -22.53 -1.57 -6.46
CA GLY A 67 -21.74 -0.63 -7.29
C GLY A 67 -21.19 0.58 -6.55
N GLY A 68 -21.39 0.70 -5.24
CA GLY A 68 -20.70 1.70 -4.42
C GLY A 68 -19.20 1.40 -4.28
N TRP A 69 -18.44 2.35 -3.72
CA TRP A 69 -16.99 2.22 -3.59
C TRP A 69 -16.48 2.74 -2.26
N LEU A 70 -15.25 2.33 -1.93
CA LEU A 70 -14.51 2.84 -0.78
C LEU A 70 -13.54 3.94 -1.22
N LYS A 71 -13.19 4.81 -0.28
CA LYS A 71 -12.09 5.75 -0.39
C LYS A 71 -11.34 5.84 0.93
N ILE A 72 -10.02 5.89 0.88
CA ILE A 72 -9.22 6.11 2.09
C ILE A 72 -9.33 7.59 2.46
N GLU A 73 -9.89 7.88 3.63
CA GLU A 73 -10.08 9.25 4.11
C GLU A 73 -9.61 9.40 5.56
N PRO A 74 -9.18 10.61 5.97
CA PRO A 74 -8.92 10.90 7.38
C PRO A 74 -10.20 10.74 8.21
N MET A 75 -10.12 10.07 9.34
CA MET A 75 -11.21 9.97 10.33
C MET A 75 -11.06 11.09 11.37
N PRO A 76 -11.76 12.23 11.23
CA PRO A 76 -11.66 13.34 12.17
C PRO A 76 -12.15 12.98 13.58
N GLU A 77 -12.97 11.95 13.72
CA GLU A 77 -13.58 11.49 14.98
C GLU A 77 -12.54 10.83 15.90
N PHE A 78 -11.44 10.31 15.35
CA PHE A 78 -10.37 9.65 16.11
C PHE A 78 -9.15 10.55 16.35
N LYS A 79 -9.36 11.83 16.64
CA LYS A 79 -8.25 12.74 16.99
C LYS A 79 -7.76 12.46 18.40
N ILE A 80 -6.74 11.61 18.52
CA ILE A 80 -6.08 11.36 19.80
C ILE A 80 -4.94 12.37 19.98
N PRO A 81 -4.89 13.11 21.12
CA PRO A 81 -3.75 13.95 21.43
C PRO A 81 -2.48 13.10 21.50
N LEU A 82 -1.35 13.67 21.05
CA LEU A 82 -0.08 12.97 21.15
C LEU A 82 0.25 12.71 22.62
N THR A 83 0.80 11.53 22.92
CA THR A 83 1.31 11.26 24.26
C THR A 83 2.47 12.21 24.57
N ARG A 84 2.71 12.47 25.87
CA ARG A 84 3.82 13.33 26.32
C ARG A 84 5.16 12.90 25.74
N THR A 85 5.39 11.59 25.65
CA THR A 85 6.61 11.00 25.07
C THR A 85 6.70 11.26 23.56
N ALA A 86 5.60 11.11 22.81
CA ALA A 86 5.57 11.40 21.38
C ALA A 86 5.79 12.89 21.09
N LEU A 87 5.28 13.78 21.94
CA LEU A 87 5.54 15.22 21.85
C LEU A 87 7.01 15.55 22.11
N LYS A 88 7.61 14.96 23.16
CA LYS A 88 9.04 15.13 23.45
C LYS A 88 9.91 14.66 22.30
N ARG A 89 9.62 13.48 21.73
CA ARG A 89 10.35 12.97 20.55
C ARG A 89 10.21 13.91 19.36
N LYS A 90 8.99 14.38 19.05
CA LYS A 90 8.78 15.33 17.96
C LYS A 90 9.55 16.65 18.14
N LYS A 91 9.66 17.15 19.38
CA LYS A 91 10.47 18.33 19.69
C LYS A 91 11.96 18.04 19.47
N TRP A 92 12.45 16.94 20.01
CA TRP A 92 13.85 16.54 19.84
C TRP A 92 14.20 16.32 18.35
N ASP A 93 13.33 15.66 17.59
CA ASP A 93 13.51 15.43 16.15
C ASP A 93 13.61 16.77 15.39
N ALA A 94 12.83 17.77 15.78
CA ALA A 94 12.85 19.10 15.18
C ALA A 94 14.11 19.91 15.57
N GLU A 95 14.63 19.69 16.78
CA GLU A 95 15.85 20.32 17.28
C GLU A 95 17.13 19.64 16.75
N ASN A 96 17.05 18.39 16.30
CA ASN A 96 18.21 17.57 15.91
C ASN A 96 18.09 16.98 14.48
N PRO A 97 17.88 17.81 13.43
CA PRO A 97 17.70 17.31 12.06
C PRO A 97 18.95 16.59 11.52
N GLU A 98 20.14 17.03 11.92
CA GLU A 98 21.41 16.44 11.48
C GLU A 98 21.61 15.01 12.01
N ALA A 99 21.24 14.75 13.26
CA ALA A 99 21.33 13.41 13.85
C ALA A 99 20.42 12.41 13.11
N ILE A 100 19.23 12.84 12.70
CA ILE A 100 18.30 12.04 11.88
C ILE A 100 18.90 11.77 10.51
N ARG A 101 19.47 12.80 9.87
CA ARG A 101 20.11 12.67 8.56
C ARG A 101 21.26 11.66 8.58
N GLN A 102 22.13 11.74 9.58
CA GLN A 102 23.24 10.80 9.76
C GLN A 102 22.75 9.37 10.01
N SER A 103 21.76 9.21 10.89
CA SER A 103 21.18 7.89 11.18
C SER A 103 20.52 7.26 9.96
N LYS A 104 19.81 8.06 9.16
CA LYS A 104 19.22 7.61 7.89
C LYS A 104 20.30 7.20 6.89
N ALA A 105 21.34 8.01 6.72
CA ALA A 105 22.45 7.69 5.83
C ALA A 105 23.17 6.40 6.24
N GLU A 106 23.35 6.16 7.55
CA GLU A 106 23.95 4.92 8.03
C GLU A 106 23.04 3.71 7.77
N TYR A 107 21.72 3.86 7.96
CA TYR A 107 20.75 2.82 7.65
C TYR A 107 20.72 2.48 6.15
N ASP A 108 20.69 3.49 5.29
CA ASP A 108 20.68 3.34 3.84
C ASP A 108 22.00 2.73 3.34
N ARG A 109 23.14 3.03 3.97
CA ARG A 109 24.43 2.37 3.70
C ARG A 109 24.40 0.88 4.04
N LYS A 110 23.74 0.50 5.14
CA LYS A 110 23.61 -0.91 5.57
C LYS A 110 22.55 -1.67 4.78
N ASN A 111 21.52 -0.97 4.29
CA ASN A 111 20.43 -1.53 3.51
C ASN A 111 20.31 -0.76 2.19
N PRO A 112 21.27 -0.94 1.26
CA PRO A 112 21.20 -0.26 -0.02
C PRO A 112 19.91 -0.66 -0.71
N VAL A 113 19.02 0.32 -0.91
CA VAL A 113 17.88 0.14 -1.79
C VAL A 113 18.43 0.02 -3.19
N MET A 114 18.59 -1.21 -3.65
CA MET A 114 18.94 -1.52 -5.04
C MET A 114 17.74 -1.15 -5.90
N SER A 115 17.57 0.15 -6.16
CA SER A 115 16.55 0.64 -7.08
C SER A 115 17.00 0.32 -8.50
N PHE A 116 16.76 -0.90 -8.96
CA PHE A 116 16.86 -1.22 -10.37
C PHE A 116 15.71 -0.49 -11.08
N ARG A 117 16.02 0.61 -11.77
CA ARG A 117 15.12 1.26 -12.71
C ARG A 117 15.61 0.93 -14.12
N PRO A 118 14.98 -0.01 -14.82
CA PRO A 118 15.36 -0.30 -16.21
C PRO A 118 15.15 0.97 -17.05
N THR A 119 16.06 1.22 -17.99
CA THR A 119 15.87 2.28 -18.98
C THR A 119 14.65 1.95 -19.86
N PRO A 120 13.96 2.95 -20.42
CA PRO A 120 12.82 2.70 -21.31
C PRO A 120 13.16 1.76 -22.47
N GLU A 121 14.38 1.88 -23.01
CA GLU A 121 14.92 0.99 -24.05
C GLU A 121 14.98 -0.47 -23.59
N LEU A 122 15.41 -0.72 -22.35
CA LEU A 122 15.49 -2.06 -21.78
C LEU A 122 14.09 -2.65 -21.54
N VAL A 123 13.12 -1.82 -21.15
CA VAL A 123 11.71 -2.25 -21.00
C VAL A 123 11.13 -2.63 -22.35
N GLN A 124 11.33 -1.80 -23.37
CA GLN A 124 10.85 -2.09 -24.72
C GLN A 124 11.46 -3.39 -25.27
N TRP A 125 12.78 -3.58 -25.12
CA TRP A 125 13.45 -4.80 -25.52
C TRP A 125 12.91 -6.05 -24.80
N LEU A 126 12.58 -5.94 -23.51
CA LEU A 126 11.97 -7.03 -22.75
C LEU A 126 10.55 -7.36 -23.24
N GLU A 127 9.77 -6.36 -23.64
CA GLU A 127 8.43 -6.58 -24.23
C GLU A 127 8.50 -7.24 -25.60
N GLU A 128 9.46 -6.87 -26.46
CA GLU A 128 9.66 -7.48 -27.78
C GLU A 128 10.09 -8.95 -27.69
N GLU A 129 10.88 -9.30 -26.67
CA GLU A 129 11.36 -10.67 -26.44
C GLU A 129 10.34 -11.59 -25.75
N ARG A 130 9.21 -11.03 -25.35
CA ARG A 130 8.16 -11.74 -24.60
C ARG A 130 7.47 -12.73 -25.52
N TRP A 131 7.34 -13.98 -25.06
CA TRP A 131 6.59 -14.97 -25.84
C TRP A 131 5.09 -14.65 -25.80
N ALA A 132 4.51 -14.58 -27.00
CA ALA A 132 3.08 -14.52 -27.20
C ALA A 132 2.56 -15.96 -27.41
N ASP A 133 2.35 -16.68 -26.31
CA ASP A 133 1.54 -17.90 -26.37
C ASP A 133 0.07 -17.48 -26.47
N ASP A 134 -0.66 -18.12 -27.39
CA ASP A 134 -1.94 -17.72 -28.02
C ASP A 134 -3.10 -17.31 -27.08
N GLU A 135 -2.98 -17.40 -25.76
CA GLU A 135 -4.00 -16.92 -24.82
C GLU A 135 -3.49 -16.12 -23.61
N LYS A 136 -2.18 -16.18 -23.28
CA LYS A 136 -1.60 -15.40 -22.17
C LYS A 136 -0.15 -15.02 -22.45
N PRO A 137 0.20 -13.73 -22.43
CA PRO A 137 1.60 -13.33 -22.56
C PRO A 137 2.42 -13.85 -21.37
N GLU A 138 3.66 -14.25 -21.63
CA GLU A 138 4.64 -14.69 -20.62
C GLU A 138 4.66 -13.73 -19.42
N THR A 139 4.63 -14.20 -18.17
CA THR A 139 4.68 -13.28 -16.99
C THR A 139 6.07 -12.64 -16.84
N ASP A 140 6.16 -11.46 -16.20
CA ASP A 140 7.45 -10.79 -15.95
C ASP A 140 8.46 -11.69 -15.24
N ALA A 141 8.00 -12.47 -14.26
CA ALA A 141 8.84 -13.40 -13.52
C ALA A 141 9.39 -14.53 -14.42
N ALA A 142 8.58 -15.03 -15.36
CA ALA A 142 8.99 -16.08 -16.29
C ALA A 142 10.03 -15.55 -17.30
N LEU A 143 9.79 -14.35 -17.85
CA LEU A 143 10.73 -13.68 -18.76
C LEU A 143 12.09 -13.44 -18.09
N ILE A 144 12.08 -12.86 -16.88
CA ILE A 144 13.31 -12.61 -16.11
C ILE A 144 14.04 -13.92 -15.81
N LYS A 145 13.32 -14.97 -15.38
CA LYS A 145 13.92 -16.28 -15.09
C LYS A 145 14.59 -16.88 -16.33
N ARG A 146 13.94 -16.85 -17.50
CA ARG A 146 14.50 -17.34 -18.77
C ARG A 146 15.78 -16.60 -19.16
N LYS A 147 15.81 -15.28 -18.99
CA LYS A 147 17.00 -14.46 -19.27
C LYS A 147 18.15 -14.75 -18.31
N LEU A 148 17.85 -14.90 -17.01
CA LEU A 148 18.85 -15.28 -16.01
C LEU A 148 19.43 -16.67 -16.27
N GLU A 149 18.59 -17.66 -16.62
CA GLU A 149 19.07 -19.00 -16.98
C GLU A 149 19.95 -18.99 -18.22
N LYS A 150 19.65 -18.14 -19.21
CA LYS A 150 20.50 -17.94 -20.40
C LYS A 150 21.84 -17.33 -20.02
N LEU A 151 21.85 -16.29 -19.18
CA LEU A 151 23.08 -15.65 -18.68
C LEU A 151 23.95 -16.67 -17.91
N MET A 152 23.34 -17.42 -16.98
CA MET A 152 24.03 -18.46 -16.22
C MET A 152 24.66 -19.53 -17.13
N LYS A 153 23.97 -19.92 -18.22
CA LYS A 153 24.54 -20.85 -19.21
C LYS A 153 25.72 -20.26 -19.96
N MET A 154 25.66 -18.98 -20.33
CA MET A 154 26.75 -18.30 -21.03
C MET A 154 27.98 -18.14 -20.13
N GLU A 155 27.80 -17.75 -18.86
CA GLU A 155 28.89 -17.69 -17.88
C GLU A 155 29.54 -19.07 -17.65
N ASN A 156 28.73 -20.13 -17.49
CA ASN A 156 29.24 -21.49 -17.32
C ASN A 156 29.96 -22.04 -18.57
N GLN A 157 29.72 -21.46 -19.75
CA GLN A 157 30.39 -21.82 -21.00
C GLN A 157 31.69 -21.02 -21.23
N GLY A 158 32.07 -20.17 -20.27
CA GLY A 158 33.36 -19.45 -20.29
C GLY A 158 33.39 -18.22 -21.20
N TYR A 159 32.24 -17.58 -21.41
CA TYR A 159 32.19 -16.21 -21.97
C TYR A 159 32.67 -15.17 -20.95
#